data_AF-A0A2S5MMJ7-F1
#
_entry.id   AF-A0A2S5MMJ7-F1
#
_cell.length_a   1.000
_cell.length_b   1.000
_cell.length_c   1.000
_cell.angle_alpha   90.00
_cell.angle_beta   90.00
_cell.angle_gamma   90.00
#
_symmetry.space_group_name_H-M   'P 1'
#
loop_
_entity.id
_entity.type
_entity.pdbx_description
1 polymer ?
#
loop_
_entity_poly.entity_id
_entity_poly.type
_entity_poly.pdbx_seq_one_letter_code
_entity_poly.pdbx_strand_id
1 'polypeptide(L)'
;MRLDPFYLIVDDADWLSRLLPQGVKLVQLRVKDRAEPDLRAQIATAREMCAQHGAQLVVNDYWRLAIEEGCDFVHLGQGDLDAADIPALRRAGVRIGVSTHNEAELDRALSLSADYVALGPIYPTLLKQMAFAPQGLARLGAWKAQIGETPLVAIGGLIPERAIAALAAGADSACVVTDILRSADPEARAREWLSATQPWREREGFFAPDYNGARVCPSPNHGERLRPISSLVLHYTGMPTAESALALLCNPRSEVSAHYVVNEDGGVLQLVPEGRRAWHAGISFWAGETDMNSASIGIEIVHPGHDDPRPYPAAQIEATATLAKDICRRHVIPPERVLAHSDIAPGRKRDPGEFFPWEELARRGVGRVADENPGAGATTVSLGDAGAKVASLQRDLAAYGYGVEQTGVYDAQTVLAVEAFQRHFRPANVDGRADGETRVALANLLATLGERV
;
A
#
# COMPACT_ATOMS: atom_id res chain seq x y z
N MET A 1 -10.27 7.65 22.60
CA MET A 1 -11.18 6.48 22.43
C MET A 1 -10.70 5.70 21.22
N ARG A 2 -10.83 4.37 21.21
CA ARG A 2 -10.47 3.54 20.05
C ARG A 2 -11.73 2.91 19.45
N LEU A 3 -11.91 3.06 18.15
CA LEU A 3 -12.95 2.35 17.39
C LEU A 3 -12.40 1.01 16.89
N ASP A 4 -13.27 0.02 16.72
CA ASP A 4 -12.90 -1.17 15.94
C ASP A 4 -12.65 -0.73 14.48
N PRO A 5 -11.59 -1.23 13.81
CA PRO A 5 -11.27 -0.84 12.45
C PRO A 5 -12.32 -1.29 11.41
N PHE A 6 -13.25 -2.16 11.78
CA PHE A 6 -14.37 -2.59 10.95
C PHE A 6 -15.70 -2.11 11.56
N TYR A 7 -16.35 -1.18 10.85
CA TYR A 7 -17.63 -0.60 11.24
C TYR A 7 -18.73 -1.06 10.28
N LEU A 8 -19.65 -1.89 10.78
CA LEU A 8 -20.79 -2.39 10.02
C LEU A 8 -22.02 -1.49 10.22
N ILE A 9 -22.74 -1.16 9.14
CA ILE A 9 -24.09 -0.60 9.21
C ILE A 9 -25.10 -1.67 8.78
N VAL A 10 -26.15 -1.84 9.59
CA VAL A 10 -27.32 -2.68 9.26
C VAL A 10 -28.60 -1.84 9.28
N ASP A 11 -29.58 -2.20 8.46
CA ASP A 11 -30.90 -1.54 8.39
C ASP A 11 -31.98 -2.24 9.22
N ASP A 12 -31.68 -3.43 9.75
CA ASP A 12 -32.54 -4.23 10.61
C ASP A 12 -31.69 -5.00 11.63
N ALA A 13 -32.16 -5.10 12.88
CA ALA A 13 -31.47 -5.78 13.96
C ALA A 13 -31.32 -7.29 13.71
N ASP A 14 -32.20 -7.89 12.90
CA ASP A 14 -32.14 -9.33 12.58
C ASP A 14 -30.80 -9.73 11.94
N TRP A 15 -30.14 -8.82 11.20
CA TRP A 15 -28.81 -9.05 10.64
C TRP A 15 -27.76 -9.38 11.69
N LEU A 16 -27.91 -8.87 12.92
CA LEU A 16 -26.92 -9.00 13.98
C LEU A 16 -26.83 -10.42 14.51
N SER A 17 -27.93 -11.19 14.45
CA SER A 17 -27.94 -12.61 14.80
C SER A 17 -26.98 -13.45 13.93
N ARG A 18 -26.74 -13.02 12.69
CA ARG A 18 -25.86 -13.69 11.73
C ARG A 18 -24.42 -13.16 11.78
N LEU A 19 -24.28 -11.84 11.92
CA LEU A 19 -23.00 -11.14 11.72
C LEU A 19 -22.19 -10.98 13.02
N LEU A 20 -22.82 -10.80 14.18
CA LEU A 20 -22.09 -10.70 15.46
C LEU A 20 -21.33 -12.00 15.81
N PRO A 21 -21.88 -13.22 15.60
CA PRO A 21 -21.14 -14.46 15.84
C PRO A 21 -19.86 -14.61 14.99
N GLN A 22 -19.75 -13.89 13.87
CA GLN A 22 -18.52 -13.90 13.05
C GLN A 22 -17.38 -13.11 13.71
N GLY A 23 -17.68 -12.24 14.67
CA GLY A 23 -16.70 -11.43 15.38
C GLY A 23 -16.81 -9.92 15.16
N VAL A 24 -17.89 -9.42 14.56
CA VAL A 24 -18.12 -7.97 14.36
C VAL A 24 -18.22 -7.25 15.72
N LYS A 25 -17.47 -6.15 15.91
CA LYS A 25 -17.38 -5.42 17.19
C LYS A 25 -17.91 -3.99 17.18
N LEU A 26 -18.16 -3.39 16.02
CA LEU A 26 -18.75 -2.06 15.91
C LEU A 26 -19.87 -2.06 14.88
N VAL A 27 -21.07 -1.72 15.33
CA VAL A 27 -22.30 -1.82 14.55
C VAL A 27 -23.10 -0.54 14.66
N GLN A 28 -23.63 -0.05 13.55
CA GLN A 28 -24.67 0.98 13.52
C GLN A 28 -25.99 0.40 13.04
N LEU A 29 -27.02 0.63 13.84
CA LEU A 29 -28.40 0.33 13.45
C LEU A 29 -29.01 1.56 12.77
N ARG A 30 -29.32 1.43 11.48
CA ARG A 30 -29.87 2.48 10.61
C ARG A 30 -31.23 2.06 10.04
N VAL A 31 -32.22 2.00 10.92
CA VAL A 31 -33.62 1.78 10.54
C VAL A 31 -34.17 3.06 9.89
N LYS A 32 -34.97 2.92 8.83
CA LYS A 32 -35.70 4.02 8.19
C LYS A 32 -37.18 3.71 8.15
N ASP A 33 -38.00 4.75 8.12
CA ASP A 33 -39.43 4.66 7.81
C ASP A 33 -40.22 3.68 8.69
N ARG A 34 -39.90 3.62 10.00
CA ARG A 34 -40.64 2.81 10.99
C ARG A 34 -41.27 3.65 12.09
N ALA A 35 -42.37 3.16 12.64
CA ALA A 35 -43.03 3.77 13.78
C ALA A 35 -42.17 3.64 15.05
N GLU A 36 -42.32 4.57 15.98
CA GLU A 36 -41.51 4.63 17.21
C GLU A 36 -41.54 3.33 18.03
N PRO A 37 -42.67 2.62 18.23
CA PRO A 37 -42.66 1.37 18.99
C PRO A 37 -41.78 0.29 18.36
N ASP A 38 -41.84 0.14 17.04
CA ASP A 38 -41.03 -0.84 16.29
C ASP A 38 -39.55 -0.45 16.32
N LEU A 39 -39.26 0.84 16.16
CA LEU A 39 -37.90 1.36 16.23
C LEU A 39 -37.28 1.16 17.62
N ARG A 40 -38.05 1.40 18.69
CA ARG A 40 -37.63 1.15 20.07
C ARG A 40 -37.32 -0.34 20.28
N ALA A 41 -38.16 -1.23 19.77
CA ALA A 41 -37.93 -2.68 19.83
C ALA A 41 -36.66 -3.11 19.07
N GLN A 42 -36.42 -2.54 17.88
CA GLN A 42 -35.22 -2.77 17.08
C GLN A 42 -33.94 -2.32 17.81
N ILE A 43 -33.96 -1.13 18.43
CA ILE A 43 -32.84 -0.61 19.22
C ILE A 43 -32.57 -1.50 20.44
N ALA A 44 -33.61 -1.87 21.21
CA ALA A 44 -33.47 -2.72 22.38
C ALA A 44 -32.90 -4.11 22.02
N THR A 45 -33.41 -4.72 20.94
CA THR A 45 -32.94 -6.02 20.44
C THR A 45 -31.48 -5.95 20.00
N ALA A 46 -31.11 -4.93 19.22
CA ALA A 46 -29.72 -4.73 18.80
C ALA A 46 -28.79 -4.49 19.99
N ARG A 47 -29.21 -3.70 20.99
CA ARG A 47 -28.44 -3.42 22.21
C ARG A 47 -28.12 -4.71 22.96
N GLU A 48 -29.11 -5.56 23.17
CA GLU A 48 -28.95 -6.83 23.86
C GLU A 48 -28.00 -7.77 23.10
N MET A 49 -28.21 -7.95 21.80
CA MET A 49 -27.34 -8.80 20.97
C MET A 49 -25.89 -8.31 20.95
N CYS A 50 -25.70 -6.99 20.80
CA CYS A 50 -24.37 -6.37 20.85
C CYS A 50 -23.70 -6.59 22.21
N ALA A 51 -24.43 -6.40 23.32
CA ALA A 51 -23.91 -6.65 24.67
C ALA A 51 -23.48 -8.11 24.87
N GLN A 52 -24.28 -9.07 24.39
CA GLN A 52 -23.97 -10.51 24.46
C GLN A 52 -22.67 -10.88 23.71
N HIS A 53 -22.36 -10.17 22.63
CA HIS A 53 -21.17 -10.43 21.81
C HIS A 53 -20.00 -9.47 22.10
N GLY A 54 -20.14 -8.58 23.09
CA GLY A 54 -19.15 -7.54 23.39
C GLY A 54 -18.89 -6.60 22.21
N ALA A 55 -19.93 -6.24 21.48
CA ALA A 55 -19.89 -5.28 20.38
C ALA A 55 -20.49 -3.94 20.81
N GLN A 56 -19.98 -2.85 20.24
CA GLN A 56 -20.51 -1.50 20.42
C GLN A 56 -21.66 -1.26 19.43
N LEU A 57 -22.83 -0.91 19.94
CA LEU A 57 -23.95 -0.41 19.15
C LEU A 57 -23.86 1.12 19.00
N VAL A 58 -24.17 1.61 17.80
CA VAL A 58 -24.36 3.01 17.45
C VAL A 58 -25.77 3.20 16.88
N VAL A 59 -26.57 4.08 17.49
CA VAL A 59 -27.93 4.37 17.00
C VAL A 59 -27.87 5.53 15.99
N ASN A 60 -28.36 5.33 14.78
CA ASN A 60 -28.40 6.37 13.75
C ASN A 60 -29.57 7.35 13.98
N ASP A 61 -29.31 8.66 13.99
CA ASP A 61 -30.25 9.81 14.06
C ASP A 61 -31.12 9.92 15.34
N TYR A 62 -31.63 8.81 15.87
CA TYR A 62 -32.64 8.76 16.94
C TYR A 62 -32.06 8.94 18.35
N TRP A 63 -31.44 10.08 18.60
CA TRP A 63 -30.69 10.36 19.83
C TRP A 63 -31.52 10.34 21.12
N ARG A 64 -32.81 10.70 21.07
CA ARG A 64 -33.71 10.61 22.23
C ARG A 64 -33.95 9.16 22.65
N LEU A 65 -34.27 8.31 21.68
CA LEU A 65 -34.45 6.88 21.91
C LEU A 65 -33.15 6.23 22.37
N ALA A 66 -31.99 6.67 21.87
CA ALA A 66 -30.71 6.18 22.38
C ALA A 66 -30.52 6.47 23.88
N ILE A 67 -30.91 7.66 24.36
CA ILE A 67 -30.88 7.98 25.80
C ILE A 67 -31.89 7.13 26.58
N GLU A 68 -33.14 7.07 26.10
CA GLU A 68 -34.22 6.32 26.76
C GLU A 68 -33.90 4.82 26.87
N GLU A 69 -33.27 4.27 25.83
CA GLU A 69 -32.81 2.88 25.76
C GLU A 69 -31.38 2.71 26.31
N GLY A 70 -30.81 3.68 27.00
CA GLY A 70 -29.49 3.54 27.64
C GLY A 70 -28.38 3.06 26.69
N CYS A 71 -28.38 3.52 25.44
CA CYS A 71 -27.35 3.23 24.45
C CYS A 71 -26.20 4.24 24.56
N ASP A 72 -24.96 3.77 24.48
CA ASP A 72 -23.78 4.61 24.72
C ASP A 72 -23.31 5.45 23.53
N PHE A 73 -23.94 5.30 22.36
CA PHE A 73 -23.46 5.91 21.13
C PHE A 73 -24.58 6.26 20.14
N VAL A 74 -24.47 7.46 19.55
CA VAL A 74 -25.28 7.89 18.42
C VAL A 74 -24.41 8.34 17.24
N HIS A 75 -24.94 8.21 16.03
CA HIS A 75 -24.37 8.82 14.84
C HIS A 75 -25.37 9.79 14.24
N LEU A 76 -24.93 11.01 13.96
CA LEU A 76 -25.78 12.11 13.51
C LEU A 76 -25.29 12.67 12.17
N GLY A 77 -26.22 12.92 11.26
CA GLY A 77 -25.98 13.76 10.09
C GLY A 77 -26.02 15.24 10.43
N GLN A 78 -25.63 16.08 9.47
CA GLN A 78 -25.57 17.54 9.66
C GLN A 78 -26.93 18.16 10.00
N GLY A 79 -28.02 17.65 9.41
CA GLY A 79 -29.37 18.11 9.74
C GLY A 79 -29.86 17.65 11.11
N ASP A 80 -29.44 16.46 11.57
CA ASP A 80 -29.84 15.93 12.87
C ASP A 80 -29.22 16.76 14.01
N LEU A 81 -28.02 17.31 13.78
CA LEU A 81 -27.34 18.22 14.71
C LEU A 81 -28.13 19.51 14.98
N ASP A 82 -29.02 19.94 14.10
CA ASP A 82 -29.83 21.16 14.31
C ASP A 82 -30.89 20.94 15.41
N ALA A 83 -31.37 19.70 15.55
CA ALA A 83 -32.44 19.34 16.50
C ALA A 83 -31.93 18.57 17.73
N ALA A 84 -30.65 18.17 17.74
CA ALA A 84 -30.06 17.39 18.81
C ALA A 84 -29.69 18.25 20.03
N ASP A 85 -30.14 17.83 21.22
CA ASP A 85 -29.66 18.40 22.49
C ASP A 85 -28.32 17.74 22.86
N ILE A 86 -27.23 18.30 22.33
CA ILE A 86 -25.86 17.83 22.58
C ILE A 86 -25.55 17.82 24.10
N PRO A 87 -25.87 18.87 24.89
CA PRO A 87 -25.73 18.81 26.34
C PRO A 87 -26.48 17.64 27.02
N ALA A 88 -27.70 17.31 26.57
CA ALA A 88 -28.44 16.17 27.12
C ALA A 88 -27.75 14.83 26.81
N LEU A 89 -27.26 14.64 25.59
CA LEU A 89 -26.48 13.45 25.21
C LEU A 89 -25.25 13.28 26.10
N ARG A 90 -24.50 14.37 26.33
CA ARG A 90 -23.32 14.34 27.21
C ARG A 90 -23.68 14.04 28.66
N ARG A 91 -24.76 14.62 29.20
CA ARG A 91 -25.25 14.32 30.55
C ARG A 91 -25.66 12.85 30.71
N ALA A 92 -26.20 12.25 29.64
CA ALA A 92 -26.55 10.84 29.60
C ALA A 92 -25.35 9.90 29.33
N GLY A 93 -24.14 10.44 29.14
CA GLY A 93 -22.95 9.64 28.82
C GLY A 93 -22.90 9.11 27.39
N VAL A 94 -23.77 9.60 26.49
CA VAL A 94 -23.86 9.16 25.10
C VAL A 94 -22.79 9.85 24.26
N ARG A 95 -21.98 9.05 23.57
CA ARG A 95 -20.96 9.49 22.62
C ARG A 95 -21.54 9.77 21.24
N ILE A 96 -20.91 10.68 20.49
CA ILE A 96 -21.49 11.29 19.29
C ILE A 96 -20.53 11.13 18.10
N GLY A 97 -20.97 10.40 17.09
CA GLY A 97 -20.33 10.34 15.78
C GLY A 97 -21.02 11.29 14.82
N VAL A 98 -20.26 11.94 13.94
CA VAL A 98 -20.82 12.91 12.99
C VAL A 98 -20.40 12.61 11.55
N SER A 99 -21.36 12.58 10.63
CA SER A 99 -21.08 12.52 9.18
C SER A 99 -20.63 13.88 8.65
N THR A 100 -19.58 13.87 7.83
CA THR A 100 -18.91 15.07 7.30
C THR A 100 -18.43 14.85 5.85
N HIS A 101 -18.50 15.90 5.02
CA HIS A 101 -18.20 15.82 3.58
C HIS A 101 -17.38 17.01 3.06
N ASN A 102 -17.20 18.04 3.88
CA ASN A 102 -16.43 19.24 3.59
C ASN A 102 -15.87 19.87 4.88
N GLU A 103 -15.03 20.89 4.73
CA GLU A 103 -14.33 21.58 5.82
C GLU A 103 -15.31 22.22 6.81
N ALA A 104 -16.39 22.84 6.34
CA ALA A 104 -17.36 23.49 7.22
C ALA A 104 -18.12 22.47 8.10
N GLU A 105 -18.46 21.32 7.52
CA GLU A 105 -19.07 20.21 8.27
C GLU A 105 -18.09 19.60 9.28
N LEU A 106 -16.80 19.52 8.91
CA LEU A 106 -15.74 19.05 9.81
C LEU A 106 -15.56 20.02 10.99
N ASP A 107 -15.42 21.32 10.72
CA ASP A 107 -15.27 22.35 11.75
C ASP A 107 -16.46 22.36 12.71
N ARG A 108 -17.68 22.21 12.17
CA ARG A 108 -18.89 22.04 12.97
C ARG A 108 -18.80 20.81 13.87
N ALA A 109 -18.43 19.64 13.33
CA ALA A 109 -18.30 18.42 14.11
C ALA A 109 -17.28 18.55 15.25
N LEU A 110 -16.12 19.16 14.98
CA LEU A 110 -15.07 19.40 15.97
C LEU A 110 -15.51 20.41 17.04
N SER A 111 -16.23 21.48 16.68
CA SER A 111 -16.77 22.45 17.63
C SER A 111 -17.75 21.83 18.64
N LEU A 112 -18.43 20.74 18.26
CA LEU A 112 -19.33 19.96 19.10
C LEU A 112 -18.60 18.84 19.87
N SER A 113 -17.27 18.78 19.76
CA SER A 113 -16.40 17.76 20.36
C SER A 113 -16.83 16.34 19.98
N ALA A 114 -17.22 16.10 18.72
CA ALA A 114 -17.62 14.78 18.25
C ALA A 114 -16.59 13.70 18.64
N ASP A 115 -17.07 12.55 19.13
CA ASP A 115 -16.23 11.42 19.56
C ASP A 115 -15.62 10.67 18.37
N TYR A 116 -16.20 10.80 17.18
CA TYR A 116 -15.56 10.51 15.91
C TYR A 116 -16.20 11.31 14.77
N VAL A 117 -15.45 11.46 13.68
CA VAL A 117 -15.95 12.06 12.43
C VAL A 117 -15.91 11.02 11.31
N ALA A 118 -16.94 10.98 10.48
CA ALA A 118 -17.00 10.11 9.31
C ALA A 118 -16.86 10.93 8.03
N LEU A 119 -15.83 10.65 7.23
CA LEU A 119 -15.62 11.25 5.92
C LEU A 119 -16.16 10.31 4.84
N GLY A 120 -17.06 10.84 4.00
CA GLY A 120 -17.54 10.11 2.84
C GLY A 120 -18.14 11.01 1.75
N PRO A 121 -18.57 10.41 0.64
CA PRO A 121 -18.22 9.04 0.24
C PRO A 121 -16.73 8.96 -0.17
N ILE A 122 -15.95 7.99 0.32
CA ILE A 122 -14.54 7.85 -0.11
C ILE A 122 -14.45 7.38 -1.56
N TYR A 123 -15.31 6.44 -1.94
CA TYR A 123 -15.42 5.88 -3.28
C TYR A 123 -16.85 6.07 -3.83
N PRO A 124 -17.08 5.91 -5.16
CA PRO A 124 -18.44 5.89 -5.70
C PRO A 124 -19.35 4.91 -4.96
N THR A 125 -20.56 5.34 -4.60
CA THR A 125 -21.51 4.52 -3.84
C THR A 125 -22.81 4.29 -4.61
N LEU A 126 -23.46 3.17 -4.31
CA LEU A 126 -24.76 2.81 -4.87
C LEU A 126 -25.94 3.38 -4.07
N LEU A 127 -25.70 4.07 -2.94
CA LEU A 127 -26.72 4.51 -2.00
C LEU A 127 -26.88 6.04 -2.01
N LYS A 128 -28.03 6.49 -2.53
CA LYS A 128 -28.41 7.89 -2.83
C LYS A 128 -27.52 8.57 -3.88
N GLN A 129 -28.12 9.37 -4.75
CA GLN A 129 -27.39 10.44 -5.44
C GLN A 129 -26.84 11.37 -4.36
N MET A 130 -25.57 11.22 -4.03
CA MET A 130 -24.92 12.11 -3.07
C MET A 130 -24.61 13.44 -3.77
N ALA A 131 -24.79 14.55 -3.06
CA ALA A 131 -24.39 15.88 -3.53
C ALA A 131 -22.86 16.02 -3.65
N PHE A 132 -22.11 15.07 -3.09
CA PHE A 132 -20.66 15.10 -3.02
C PHE A 132 -20.04 14.01 -3.90
N ALA A 133 -19.01 14.39 -4.64
CA ALA A 133 -18.15 13.47 -5.36
C ALA A 133 -17.32 12.61 -4.40
N PRO A 134 -16.76 11.47 -4.86
CA PRO A 134 -15.82 10.68 -4.08
C PRO A 134 -14.66 11.53 -3.54
N GLN A 135 -14.37 11.37 -2.25
CA GLN A 135 -13.41 12.19 -1.50
C GLN A 135 -11.97 11.68 -1.63
N GLY A 136 -11.79 10.38 -1.86
CA GLY A 136 -10.48 9.76 -2.06
C GLY A 136 -9.60 9.63 -0.81
N LEU A 137 -8.48 8.91 -0.97
CA LEU A 137 -7.54 8.59 0.11
C LEU A 137 -6.68 9.78 0.55
N ALA A 138 -6.31 10.66 -0.38
CA ALA A 138 -5.52 11.86 -0.06
C ALA A 138 -6.23 12.75 0.98
N ARG A 139 -7.56 12.90 0.84
CA ARG A 139 -8.37 13.69 1.78
C ARG A 139 -8.46 13.03 3.16
N LEU A 140 -8.50 11.69 3.23
CA LEU A 140 -8.42 10.97 4.52
C LEU A 140 -7.11 11.30 5.24
N GLY A 141 -5.98 11.27 4.53
CA GLY A 141 -4.67 11.61 5.10
C GLY A 141 -4.61 13.05 5.61
N ALA A 142 -5.06 14.00 4.80
CA ALA A 142 -5.10 15.42 5.17
C ALA A 142 -5.99 15.68 6.39
N TRP A 143 -7.19 15.09 6.42
CA TRP A 143 -8.11 15.23 7.55
C TRP A 143 -7.55 14.57 8.81
N LYS A 144 -6.94 13.38 8.71
CA LYS A 144 -6.34 12.74 9.88
C LYS A 144 -5.26 13.62 10.50
N ALA A 145 -4.43 14.26 9.68
CA ALA A 145 -3.42 15.20 10.16
C ALA A 145 -4.05 16.43 10.84
N GLN A 146 -5.19 16.93 10.33
CA GLN A 146 -5.90 18.08 10.89
C GLN A 146 -6.60 17.79 12.23
N ILE A 147 -7.25 16.62 12.36
CA ILE A 147 -8.12 16.31 13.52
C ILE A 147 -7.37 15.67 14.70
N GLY A 148 -6.11 15.26 14.50
CA GLY A 148 -5.27 14.62 15.49
C GLY A 148 -5.86 13.30 16.03
N GLU A 149 -6.04 13.24 17.34
CA GLU A 149 -6.48 12.03 18.06
C GLU A 149 -7.97 11.70 17.89
N THR A 150 -8.76 12.61 17.29
CA THR A 150 -10.16 12.32 16.97
C THR A 150 -10.22 11.15 15.98
N PRO A 151 -10.97 10.07 16.26
CA PRO A 151 -11.09 8.96 15.33
C PRO A 151 -11.73 9.39 14.00
N LEU A 152 -11.11 8.97 12.89
CA LEU A 152 -11.62 9.18 11.54
C LEU A 152 -12.23 7.89 11.00
N VAL A 153 -13.49 7.94 10.59
CA VAL A 153 -14.19 6.84 9.93
C VAL A 153 -14.24 7.10 8.42
N ALA A 154 -13.66 6.21 7.63
CA ALA A 154 -13.85 6.20 6.18
C ALA A 154 -15.19 5.54 5.86
N ILE A 155 -16.06 6.20 5.08
CA ILE A 155 -17.35 5.62 4.68
C ILE A 155 -17.65 5.85 3.19
N GLY A 156 -18.31 4.88 2.57
CA GLY A 156 -18.84 4.99 1.21
C GLY A 156 -18.01 4.24 0.18
N GLY A 157 -18.63 3.21 -0.42
CA GLY A 157 -18.06 2.43 -1.52
C GLY A 157 -16.90 1.53 -1.10
N LEU A 158 -16.78 1.22 0.20
CA LEU A 158 -15.72 0.36 0.73
C LEU A 158 -16.04 -1.13 0.53
N ILE A 159 -14.96 -1.87 0.32
CA ILE A 159 -14.82 -3.34 0.25
C ILE A 159 -13.52 -3.68 1.02
N PRO A 160 -13.22 -4.96 1.37
CA PRO A 160 -12.03 -5.32 2.15
C PRO A 160 -10.73 -4.74 1.60
N GLU A 161 -10.53 -4.77 0.29
CA GLU A 161 -9.34 -4.26 -0.38
C GLU A 161 -9.20 -2.73 -0.20
N ARG A 162 -10.31 -2.01 -0.30
CA ARG A 162 -10.35 -0.55 -0.10
C ARG A 162 -10.26 -0.17 1.38
N ALA A 163 -10.68 -1.04 2.29
CA ALA A 163 -10.56 -0.83 3.72
C ALA A 163 -9.09 -0.79 4.15
N ILE A 164 -8.27 -1.72 3.64
CA ILE A 164 -6.80 -1.72 3.86
C ILE A 164 -6.21 -0.37 3.46
N ALA A 165 -6.54 0.11 2.25
CA ALA A 165 -6.02 1.38 1.76
C ALA A 165 -6.54 2.59 2.56
N ALA A 166 -7.82 2.61 2.95
CA ALA A 166 -8.38 3.68 3.78
C ALA A 166 -7.74 3.75 5.17
N LEU A 167 -7.51 2.61 5.80
CA LEU A 167 -6.84 2.51 7.10
C LEU A 167 -5.35 2.88 6.98
N ALA A 168 -4.67 2.43 5.92
CA ALA A 168 -3.31 2.83 5.58
C ALA A 168 -3.20 4.35 5.30
N ALA A 169 -4.25 4.96 4.76
CA ALA A 169 -4.36 6.40 4.52
C ALA A 169 -4.74 7.21 5.78
N GLY A 170 -5.14 6.58 6.88
CA GLY A 170 -5.28 7.23 8.20
C GLY A 170 -6.65 7.18 8.83
N ALA A 171 -7.60 6.52 8.18
CA ALA A 171 -8.82 6.14 8.86
C ALA A 171 -8.48 5.24 10.06
N ASP A 172 -9.18 5.46 11.17
CA ASP A 172 -9.15 4.59 12.35
C ASP A 172 -10.20 3.49 12.23
N SER A 173 -11.20 3.67 11.37
CA SER A 173 -12.21 2.65 11.05
C SER A 173 -12.74 2.77 9.62
N ALA A 174 -13.06 1.63 9.01
CA ALA A 174 -13.63 1.51 7.68
C ALA A 174 -15.08 1.04 7.77
N CYS A 175 -16.01 1.85 7.24
CA CYS A 175 -17.44 1.67 7.41
C CYS A 175 -18.14 1.14 6.15
N VAL A 176 -18.95 0.10 6.32
CA VAL A 176 -19.55 -0.65 5.21
C VAL A 176 -21.03 -0.96 5.44
N VAL A 177 -21.77 -1.07 4.33
CA VAL A 177 -23.15 -1.52 4.30
C VAL A 177 -23.40 -2.48 3.14
N THR A 178 -23.34 -1.99 1.89
CA THR A 178 -23.81 -2.73 0.71
C THR A 178 -22.98 -3.95 0.41
N ASP A 179 -21.67 -3.90 0.64
CA ASP A 179 -20.76 -4.99 0.31
C ASP A 179 -21.05 -6.26 1.13
N ILE A 180 -21.53 -6.12 2.37
CA ILE A 180 -21.93 -7.25 3.21
C ILE A 180 -23.40 -7.59 3.00
N LEU A 181 -24.31 -6.63 3.14
CA LEU A 181 -25.75 -6.91 3.13
C LEU A 181 -26.28 -7.37 1.77
N ARG A 182 -25.57 -7.07 0.67
CA ARG A 182 -25.91 -7.54 -0.68
C ARG A 182 -25.02 -8.69 -1.15
N SER A 183 -24.13 -9.20 -0.31
CA SER A 183 -23.35 -10.40 -0.62
C SER A 183 -24.26 -11.62 -0.69
N ALA A 184 -23.93 -12.56 -1.58
CA ALA A 184 -24.60 -13.86 -1.61
C ALA A 184 -24.36 -14.66 -0.31
N ASP A 185 -23.20 -14.45 0.33
CA ASP A 185 -22.83 -14.98 1.64
C ASP A 185 -22.32 -13.83 2.54
N PRO A 186 -23.23 -13.17 3.29
CA PRO A 186 -22.88 -12.07 4.19
C PRO A 186 -21.91 -12.47 5.30
N GLU A 187 -22.01 -13.69 5.83
CA GLU A 187 -21.14 -14.19 6.89
C GLU A 187 -19.71 -14.41 6.40
N ALA A 188 -19.53 -15.03 5.23
CA ALA A 188 -18.22 -15.16 4.60
C ALA A 188 -17.61 -13.78 4.30
N ARG A 189 -18.42 -12.86 3.76
CA ARG A 189 -17.95 -11.51 3.47
C ARG A 189 -17.56 -10.75 4.74
N ALA A 190 -18.29 -10.91 5.84
CA ALA A 190 -17.89 -10.34 7.13
C ALA A 190 -16.56 -10.90 7.64
N ARG A 191 -16.28 -12.21 7.44
CA ARG A 191 -14.97 -12.80 7.78
C ARG A 191 -13.82 -12.24 6.95
N GLU A 192 -14.05 -11.93 5.67
CA GLU A 192 -13.06 -11.25 4.81
C GLU A 192 -12.74 -9.85 5.34
N TRP A 193 -13.77 -9.08 5.73
CA TRP A 193 -13.61 -7.78 6.39
C TRP A 193 -12.84 -7.87 7.70
N LEU A 194 -13.15 -8.87 8.54
CA LEU A 194 -12.45 -9.11 9.79
C LEU A 194 -10.96 -9.40 9.54
N SER A 195 -10.65 -10.25 8.56
CA SER A 195 -9.28 -10.58 8.16
C SER A 195 -8.53 -9.35 7.64
N ALA A 196 -9.15 -8.57 6.75
CA ALA A 196 -8.52 -7.38 6.15
C ALA A 196 -8.22 -6.29 7.19
N THR A 197 -9.03 -6.19 8.25
CA THR A 197 -8.89 -5.17 9.29
C THR A 197 -8.14 -5.65 10.53
N GLN A 198 -7.80 -6.95 10.61
CA GLN A 198 -7.15 -7.55 11.77
C GLN A 198 -5.86 -6.84 12.20
N PRO A 199 -4.94 -6.46 11.30
CA PRO A 199 -3.73 -5.74 11.71
C PRO A 199 -4.04 -4.49 12.55
N TRP A 200 -5.08 -3.72 12.18
CA TRP A 200 -5.44 -2.50 12.91
C TRP A 200 -6.10 -2.74 14.28
N ARG A 201 -6.58 -3.97 14.57
CA ARG A 201 -6.96 -4.37 15.94
C ARG A 201 -5.74 -4.59 16.83
N GLU A 202 -4.62 -4.97 16.22
CA GLU A 202 -3.34 -5.21 16.89
C GLU A 202 -2.37 -4.04 16.67
N ARG A 203 -2.88 -2.83 16.39
CA ARG A 203 -2.08 -1.63 16.06
C ARG A 203 -0.99 -1.29 17.08
N GLU A 204 -1.18 -1.62 18.36
CA GLU A 204 -0.14 -1.45 19.40
C GLU A 204 1.06 -2.39 19.20
N GLY A 205 0.89 -3.48 18.46
CA GLY A 205 1.93 -4.39 18.01
C GLY A 205 2.51 -4.04 16.63
N PHE A 206 2.12 -2.92 16.02
CA PHE A 206 2.81 -2.44 14.82
C PHE A 206 4.26 -2.13 15.19
N PHE A 207 5.17 -2.53 14.31
CA PHE A 207 6.56 -2.16 14.45
C PHE A 207 6.71 -0.64 14.27
N ALA A 208 7.73 -0.06 14.91
CA ALA A 208 8.13 1.31 14.59
C ALA A 208 8.73 1.32 13.18
N PRO A 209 8.37 2.29 12.32
CA PRO A 209 8.91 2.32 10.96
C PRO A 209 10.42 2.56 11.00
N ASP A 210 11.18 1.82 10.20
CA ASP A 210 12.62 1.98 10.06
C ASP A 210 12.96 3.30 9.35
N TYR A 211 12.07 3.75 8.44
CA TYR A 211 12.13 5.06 7.81
C TYR A 211 11.10 6.02 8.44
N ASN A 212 11.56 7.11 9.05
CA ASN A 212 10.70 8.06 9.75
C ASN A 212 9.59 8.70 8.87
N GLY A 213 9.79 8.76 7.55
CA GLY A 213 8.80 9.27 6.61
C GLY A 213 7.75 8.25 6.19
N ALA A 214 7.83 6.99 6.66
CA ALA A 214 6.88 5.94 6.32
C ALA A 214 5.76 5.84 7.35
N ARG A 215 4.59 5.44 6.86
CA ARG A 215 3.49 4.94 7.70
C ARG A 215 3.44 3.42 7.64
N VAL A 216 3.11 2.78 8.75
CA VAL A 216 3.11 1.32 8.82
C VAL A 216 1.77 0.75 8.34
N CYS A 217 1.84 -0.20 7.42
CA CYS A 217 0.73 -1.00 6.91
C CYS A 217 1.18 -2.47 6.81
N PRO A 218 1.14 -3.24 7.92
CA PRO A 218 1.85 -4.50 8.00
C PRO A 218 1.35 -5.52 6.98
N SER A 219 2.28 -6.12 6.25
CA SER A 219 2.01 -7.33 5.48
C SER A 219 2.27 -8.56 6.35
N PRO A 220 1.42 -9.60 6.30
CA PRO A 220 1.67 -10.88 6.96
C PRO A 220 2.71 -11.73 6.20
N ASN A 221 3.06 -11.37 4.96
CA ASN A 221 3.86 -12.18 4.06
C ASN A 221 5.36 -11.91 4.26
N HIS A 222 5.95 -12.39 5.35
CA HIS A 222 7.38 -12.19 5.60
C HIS A 222 7.97 -13.31 6.48
N GLY A 223 9.28 -13.50 6.38
CA GLY A 223 10.02 -14.58 7.06
C GLY A 223 11.21 -14.08 7.87
N GLU A 224 11.94 -15.03 8.45
CA GLU A 224 13.26 -14.75 9.03
C GLU A 224 14.24 -14.35 7.94
N ARG A 225 15.10 -13.37 8.25
CA ARG A 225 16.16 -12.91 7.35
C ARG A 225 17.40 -13.76 7.55
N LEU A 226 17.88 -14.37 6.46
CA LEU A 226 18.99 -15.34 6.49
C LEU A 226 20.33 -14.77 5.99
N ARG A 227 20.34 -13.52 5.52
CA ARG A 227 21.49 -12.81 4.96
C ARG A 227 21.54 -11.37 5.47
N PRO A 228 22.73 -10.77 5.60
CA PRO A 228 22.82 -9.33 5.87
C PRO A 228 22.27 -8.53 4.68
N ILE A 229 21.69 -7.37 4.97
CA ILE A 229 21.25 -6.43 3.94
C ILE A 229 22.49 -5.89 3.23
N SER A 230 22.53 -6.06 1.92
CA SER A 230 23.65 -5.62 1.06
C SER A 230 23.19 -5.00 -0.25
N SER A 231 21.89 -5.03 -0.55
CA SER A 231 21.32 -4.54 -1.80
C SER A 231 19.99 -3.84 -1.57
N LEU A 232 19.64 -2.94 -2.49
CA LEU A 232 18.33 -2.34 -2.62
C LEU A 232 17.76 -2.77 -3.98
N VAL A 233 16.54 -3.29 -4.01
CA VAL A 233 15.88 -3.72 -5.25
C VAL A 233 14.62 -2.90 -5.46
N LEU A 234 14.53 -2.24 -6.61
CA LEU A 234 13.38 -1.46 -7.04
C LEU A 234 12.47 -2.29 -7.93
N HIS A 235 11.17 -2.16 -7.71
CA HIS A 235 10.09 -2.83 -8.43
C HIS A 235 9.10 -1.77 -8.88
N TYR A 236 8.37 -2.05 -9.96
CA TYR A 236 7.04 -1.49 -10.10
C TYR A 236 6.02 -2.50 -9.58
N THR A 237 4.83 -2.03 -9.20
CA THR A 237 3.76 -2.92 -8.76
C THR A 237 3.11 -3.71 -9.90
N GLY A 238 3.10 -3.15 -11.12
CA GLY A 238 2.45 -3.75 -12.28
C GLY A 238 0.93 -3.62 -12.19
N MET A 239 0.49 -2.62 -11.43
CA MET A 239 -0.90 -2.42 -11.04
C MET A 239 -1.32 -0.98 -11.25
N PRO A 240 -2.60 -0.73 -11.57
CA PRO A 240 -3.07 0.59 -11.92
C PRO A 240 -3.07 1.58 -10.74
N THR A 241 -3.18 1.09 -9.50
CA THR A 241 -3.27 1.94 -8.29
C THR A 241 -2.58 1.34 -7.06
N ALA A 242 -2.29 2.19 -6.08
CA ALA A 242 -1.73 1.80 -4.79
C ALA A 242 -2.64 0.80 -4.04
N GLU A 243 -3.96 0.96 -4.13
CA GLU A 243 -4.90 0.07 -3.46
C GLU A 243 -4.82 -1.36 -3.98
N SER A 244 -4.71 -1.54 -5.31
CA SER A 244 -4.52 -2.88 -5.88
C SER A 244 -3.20 -3.51 -5.41
N ALA A 245 -2.14 -2.72 -5.30
CA ALA A 245 -0.84 -3.18 -4.81
C ALA A 245 -0.94 -3.65 -3.35
N LEU A 246 -1.52 -2.84 -2.47
CA LEU A 246 -1.71 -3.20 -1.06
C LEU A 246 -2.62 -4.42 -0.88
N ALA A 247 -3.68 -4.53 -1.68
CA ALA A 247 -4.57 -5.69 -1.65
C ALA A 247 -3.82 -7.00 -1.95
N LEU A 248 -2.86 -6.99 -2.88
CA LEU A 248 -2.02 -8.16 -3.15
C LEU A 248 -0.98 -8.36 -2.04
N LEU A 249 -0.21 -7.32 -1.72
CA LEU A 249 0.96 -7.42 -0.83
C LEU A 249 0.56 -7.69 0.63
N CYS A 250 -0.66 -7.37 1.05
CA CYS A 250 -1.17 -7.64 2.39
C CYS A 250 -2.08 -8.88 2.46
N ASN A 251 -2.36 -9.55 1.34
CA ASN A 251 -3.15 -10.77 1.32
C ASN A 251 -2.30 -11.97 1.78
N PRO A 252 -2.64 -12.66 2.89
CA PRO A 252 -1.89 -13.82 3.39
C PRO A 252 -1.73 -14.96 2.38
N ARG A 253 -2.61 -15.05 1.38
CA ARG A 253 -2.59 -16.11 0.36
C ARG A 253 -1.67 -15.80 -0.83
N SER A 254 -1.24 -14.55 -0.98
CA SER A 254 -0.43 -14.16 -2.15
C SER A 254 1.03 -14.59 -2.02
N GLU A 255 1.51 -14.78 -0.78
CA GLU A 255 2.90 -15.09 -0.46
C GLU A 255 3.91 -14.16 -1.15
N VAL A 256 3.52 -12.88 -1.33
CA VAL A 256 4.39 -11.82 -1.83
C VAL A 256 4.25 -10.56 -0.98
N SER A 257 5.35 -9.82 -0.82
CA SER A 257 5.40 -8.55 -0.11
C SER A 257 6.64 -7.76 -0.51
N ALA A 258 6.68 -6.49 -0.14
CA ALA A 258 7.89 -5.67 -0.16
C ALA A 258 8.09 -5.02 1.21
N HIS A 259 9.26 -4.41 1.42
CA HIS A 259 9.50 -3.65 2.64
C HIS A 259 8.74 -2.33 2.60
N TYR A 260 8.77 -1.67 1.44
CA TYR A 260 8.12 -0.39 1.22
C TYR A 260 7.27 -0.36 -0.04
N VAL A 261 6.23 0.47 0.00
CA VAL A 261 5.44 0.89 -1.17
C VAL A 261 5.50 2.41 -1.27
N VAL A 262 5.76 2.95 -2.47
CA VAL A 262 5.74 4.39 -2.75
C VAL A 262 4.57 4.72 -3.68
N ASN A 263 3.60 5.47 -3.16
CA ASN A 263 2.39 5.88 -3.87
C ASN A 263 2.68 7.00 -4.88
N GLU A 264 1.74 7.21 -5.80
CA GLU A 264 1.84 8.24 -6.85
C GLU A 264 1.94 9.68 -6.28
N ASP A 265 1.41 9.92 -5.07
CA ASP A 265 1.48 11.20 -4.36
C ASP A 265 2.78 11.39 -3.54
N GLY A 266 3.68 10.40 -3.56
CA GLY A 266 4.92 10.39 -2.76
C GLY A 266 4.75 9.85 -1.34
N GLY A 267 3.54 9.43 -0.94
CA GLY A 267 3.32 8.75 0.33
C GLY A 267 4.08 7.43 0.39
N VAL A 268 4.80 7.20 1.51
CA VAL A 268 5.56 5.96 1.73
C VAL A 268 4.86 5.10 2.78
N LEU A 269 4.59 3.85 2.43
CA LEU A 269 4.12 2.83 3.35
C LEU A 269 5.23 1.82 3.63
N GLN A 270 5.42 1.44 4.89
CA GLN A 270 6.28 0.33 5.28
C GLN A 270 5.43 -0.88 5.66
N LEU A 271 5.64 -1.99 4.96
CA LEU A 271 4.84 -3.20 5.06
C LEU A 271 5.55 -4.27 5.89
N VAL A 272 6.88 -4.33 5.79
CA VAL A 272 7.71 -5.31 6.50
C VAL A 272 8.87 -4.58 7.16
N PRO A 273 9.20 -4.86 8.44
CA PRO A 273 10.40 -4.33 9.09
C PRO A 273 11.65 -4.73 8.30
N GLU A 274 12.63 -3.86 8.17
CA GLU A 274 13.86 -4.17 7.44
C GLU A 274 14.64 -5.34 8.05
N GLY A 275 14.53 -5.53 9.37
CA GLY A 275 15.10 -6.71 10.05
C GLY A 275 14.46 -8.05 9.66
N ARG A 276 13.32 -8.05 8.97
CA ARG A 276 12.60 -9.25 8.50
C ARG A 276 12.78 -9.42 7.00
N ARG A 277 12.57 -10.63 6.49
CA ARG A 277 12.65 -10.97 5.06
C ARG A 277 11.30 -10.76 4.38
N ALA A 278 11.13 -9.67 3.63
CA ALA A 278 10.01 -9.56 2.69
C ALA A 278 10.17 -10.52 1.49
N TRP A 279 9.08 -10.81 0.79
CA TRP A 279 9.03 -11.79 -0.29
C TRP A 279 8.79 -11.08 -1.63
N HIS A 280 9.80 -10.36 -2.14
CA HIS A 280 9.72 -9.54 -3.36
C HIS A 280 10.59 -10.08 -4.51
N ALA A 281 11.81 -10.55 -4.23
CA ALA A 281 12.79 -10.92 -5.24
C ALA A 281 12.49 -12.26 -5.92
N GLY A 282 12.04 -13.28 -5.18
CA GLY A 282 11.82 -14.63 -5.71
C GLY A 282 13.12 -15.34 -6.11
N ILE A 283 13.09 -16.15 -7.18
CA ILE A 283 14.30 -16.80 -7.74
C ILE A 283 15.14 -15.74 -8.44
N SER A 284 16.34 -15.47 -7.91
CA SER A 284 17.17 -14.34 -8.34
C SER A 284 18.65 -14.59 -8.07
N PHE A 285 19.51 -13.78 -8.69
CA PHE A 285 20.95 -13.81 -8.52
C PHE A 285 21.55 -12.41 -8.64
N TRP A 286 22.49 -12.04 -7.77
CA TRP A 286 23.37 -10.90 -7.99
C TRP A 286 24.73 -11.07 -7.32
N ALA A 287 25.81 -11.01 -8.11
CA ALA A 287 27.19 -11.05 -7.63
C ALA A 287 27.47 -12.19 -6.62
N GLY A 288 26.97 -13.39 -6.93
CA GLY A 288 27.14 -14.60 -6.12
C GLY A 288 26.07 -14.84 -5.04
N GLU A 289 25.20 -13.86 -4.76
CA GLU A 289 24.06 -14.05 -3.84
C GLU A 289 22.84 -14.57 -4.59
N THR A 290 22.17 -15.58 -4.02
CA THR A 290 20.99 -16.24 -4.62
C THR A 290 19.71 -16.02 -3.81
N ASP A 291 19.80 -15.68 -2.51
CA ASP A 291 18.65 -15.34 -1.67
C ASP A 291 18.51 -13.82 -1.54
N MET A 292 18.20 -13.16 -2.66
CA MET A 292 18.07 -11.70 -2.68
C MET A 292 16.93 -11.19 -1.79
N ASN A 293 15.89 -11.99 -1.52
CA ASN A 293 14.88 -11.65 -0.52
C ASN A 293 15.50 -11.39 0.86
N SER A 294 16.47 -12.23 1.27
CA SER A 294 17.19 -12.03 2.53
C SER A 294 18.30 -10.99 2.43
N ALA A 295 18.92 -10.82 1.26
CA ALA A 295 20.07 -9.94 1.11
C ALA A 295 19.70 -8.50 0.73
N SER A 296 18.41 -8.19 0.55
CA SER A 296 17.99 -6.87 0.10
C SER A 296 16.79 -6.28 0.84
N ILE A 297 16.65 -4.97 0.66
CA ILE A 297 15.42 -4.23 0.87
C ILE A 297 14.72 -4.07 -0.48
N GLY A 298 13.39 -4.16 -0.47
CA GLY A 298 12.54 -4.12 -1.66
C GLY A 298 11.59 -2.94 -1.58
N ILE A 299 11.59 -2.10 -2.61
CA ILE A 299 10.68 -0.97 -2.76
C ILE A 299 9.78 -1.22 -3.98
N GLU A 300 8.48 -1.29 -3.72
CA GLU A 300 7.44 -1.34 -4.75
C GLU A 300 6.97 0.08 -5.08
N ILE A 301 7.17 0.51 -6.31
CA ILE A 301 6.78 1.84 -6.78
C ILE A 301 5.47 1.68 -7.56
N VAL A 302 4.41 2.34 -7.11
CA VAL A 302 3.09 2.16 -7.73
C VAL A 302 3.11 2.64 -9.17
N HIS A 303 3.04 1.68 -10.10
CA HIS A 303 3.05 1.95 -11.53
C HIS A 303 2.50 0.72 -12.29
N PRO A 304 1.68 0.92 -13.33
CA PRO A 304 1.06 -0.18 -14.08
C PRO A 304 2.08 -0.99 -14.91
N GLY A 305 3.28 -0.47 -15.09
CA GLY A 305 4.39 -1.16 -15.73
C GLY A 305 4.35 -1.01 -17.24
N HIS A 306 4.76 -2.05 -17.97
CA HIS A 306 4.93 -1.97 -19.42
C HIS A 306 3.61 -1.95 -20.20
N ASP A 307 2.50 -2.35 -19.58
CA ASP A 307 1.18 -2.33 -20.22
C ASP A 307 0.62 -0.89 -20.32
N ASP A 308 1.11 0.04 -19.49
CA ASP A 308 0.82 1.47 -19.51
C ASP A 308 2.08 2.26 -19.10
N PRO A 309 2.96 2.62 -20.07
CA PRO A 309 4.25 3.26 -19.79
C PRO A 309 4.11 4.77 -19.52
N ARG A 310 3.16 5.15 -18.66
CA ARG A 310 2.97 6.52 -18.24
C ARG A 310 4.18 7.05 -17.46
N PRO A 311 4.43 8.37 -17.44
CA PRO A 311 5.49 8.91 -16.60
C PRO A 311 5.17 8.72 -15.11
N TYR A 312 6.19 8.36 -14.33
CA TYR A 312 6.12 8.43 -12.86
C TYR A 312 5.96 9.89 -12.41
N PRO A 313 5.01 10.21 -11.50
CA PRO A 313 4.90 11.55 -10.93
C PRO A 313 6.19 12.01 -10.23
N ALA A 314 6.49 13.31 -10.32
CA ALA A 314 7.71 13.88 -9.72
C ALA A 314 7.79 13.64 -8.20
N ALA A 315 6.66 13.78 -7.49
CA ALA A 315 6.59 13.51 -6.05
C ALA A 315 6.92 12.05 -5.70
N GLN A 316 6.48 11.09 -6.52
CA GLN A 316 6.77 9.66 -6.35
C GLN A 316 8.26 9.38 -6.53
N ILE A 317 8.90 9.96 -7.54
CA ILE A 317 10.35 9.79 -7.77
C ILE A 317 11.18 10.46 -6.69
N GLU A 318 10.78 11.66 -6.23
CA GLU A 318 11.44 12.35 -5.12
C GLU A 318 11.36 11.54 -3.81
N ALA A 319 10.17 11.00 -3.50
CA ALA A 319 9.98 10.14 -2.33
C ALA A 319 10.81 8.85 -2.43
N THR A 320 10.82 8.21 -3.61
CA THR A 320 11.63 7.01 -3.88
C THR A 320 13.11 7.30 -3.69
N ALA A 321 13.63 8.41 -4.22
CA ALA A 321 15.02 8.80 -4.06
C ALA A 321 15.39 9.09 -2.61
N THR A 322 14.52 9.79 -1.88
CA THR A 322 14.75 10.13 -0.47
C THR A 322 14.78 8.86 0.39
N LEU A 323 13.81 7.97 0.20
CA LEU A 323 13.74 6.68 0.87
C LEU A 323 14.96 5.80 0.55
N ALA A 324 15.29 5.64 -0.74
CA ALA A 324 16.41 4.84 -1.18
C ALA A 324 17.75 5.34 -0.64
N LYS A 325 17.96 6.66 -0.62
CA LYS A 325 19.17 7.28 -0.04
C LYS A 325 19.30 6.99 1.45
N ASP A 326 18.19 7.07 2.19
CA ASP A 326 18.20 6.79 3.61
C ASP A 326 18.48 5.31 3.91
N ILE A 327 17.85 4.39 3.17
CA ILE A 327 18.13 2.95 3.26
C ILE A 327 19.59 2.65 2.93
N CYS A 328 20.11 3.20 1.83
CA CYS A 328 21.49 2.95 1.41
C CYS A 328 22.50 3.47 2.44
N ARG A 329 22.24 4.64 3.04
CA ARG A 329 23.07 5.17 4.13
C ARG A 329 22.99 4.30 5.39
N ARG A 330 21.78 3.87 5.77
CA ARG A 330 21.53 3.10 7.01
C ARG A 330 22.18 1.72 6.96
N HIS A 331 22.15 1.06 5.81
CA HIS A 331 22.71 -0.28 5.60
C HIS A 331 24.05 -0.32 4.88
N VAL A 332 24.63 0.85 4.58
CA VAL A 332 25.90 0.99 3.85
C VAL A 332 25.87 0.23 2.51
N ILE A 333 24.74 0.33 1.79
CA ILE A 333 24.57 -0.31 0.48
C ILE A 333 25.35 0.53 -0.55
N PRO A 334 26.33 -0.06 -1.26
CA PRO A 334 27.09 0.66 -2.27
C PRO A 334 26.21 0.96 -3.50
N PRO A 335 26.51 2.03 -4.27
CA PRO A 335 25.64 2.47 -5.37
C PRO A 335 25.41 1.40 -6.44
N GLU A 336 26.40 0.56 -6.75
CA GLU A 336 26.29 -0.57 -7.68
C GLU A 336 25.38 -1.72 -7.20
N ARG A 337 24.88 -1.65 -5.95
CA ARG A 337 23.90 -2.61 -5.39
C ARG A 337 22.51 -2.00 -5.19
N VAL A 338 22.23 -0.86 -5.83
CA VAL A 338 20.88 -0.39 -6.12
C VAL A 338 20.46 -0.94 -7.48
N LEU A 339 19.51 -1.86 -7.48
CA LEU A 339 19.24 -2.77 -8.60
C LEU A 339 17.77 -2.72 -9.04
N ALA A 340 17.54 -3.01 -10.31
CA ALA A 340 16.22 -3.39 -10.81
C ALA A 340 15.85 -4.83 -10.41
N HIS A 341 14.57 -5.17 -10.38
CA HIS A 341 14.18 -6.58 -10.34
C HIS A 341 14.64 -7.33 -11.59
N SER A 342 14.64 -6.67 -12.74
CA SER A 342 15.16 -7.23 -14.00
C SER A 342 16.65 -7.54 -13.96
N ASP A 343 17.44 -6.83 -13.15
CA ASP A 343 18.87 -7.09 -13.01
C ASP A 343 19.15 -8.43 -12.33
N ILE A 344 18.39 -8.70 -11.28
CA ILE A 344 18.58 -9.89 -10.44
C ILE A 344 17.80 -11.11 -10.95
N ALA A 345 16.83 -10.90 -11.84
CA ALA A 345 16.05 -11.98 -12.44
C ALA A 345 15.80 -11.77 -13.96
N PRO A 346 16.88 -11.69 -14.78
CA PRO A 346 16.73 -11.51 -16.22
C PRO A 346 15.82 -12.57 -16.85
N GLY A 347 14.97 -12.16 -17.78
CA GLY A 347 14.00 -13.03 -18.48
C GLY A 347 12.75 -13.43 -17.70
N ARG A 348 12.77 -13.34 -16.36
CA ARG A 348 11.56 -13.52 -15.53
C ARG A 348 10.88 -12.19 -15.21
N LYS A 349 11.69 -11.13 -15.06
CA LYS A 349 11.25 -9.82 -14.58
C LYS A 349 11.73 -8.72 -15.52
N ARG A 350 10.92 -7.66 -15.64
CA ARG A 350 11.22 -6.47 -16.45
C ARG A 350 11.25 -5.20 -15.62
N ASP A 351 10.74 -5.23 -14.40
CA ASP A 351 10.54 -4.09 -13.53
C ASP A 351 11.86 -3.60 -12.87
N PRO A 352 11.95 -2.29 -12.56
CA PRO A 352 10.97 -1.24 -12.80
C PRO A 352 10.94 -0.73 -14.27
N GLY A 353 11.74 -1.35 -15.15
CA GLY A 353 11.70 -1.16 -16.61
C GLY A 353 12.47 0.04 -17.12
N GLU A 354 12.58 0.12 -18.44
CA GLU A 354 13.24 1.21 -19.18
C GLU A 354 12.55 2.58 -19.00
N PHE A 355 11.31 2.60 -18.52
CA PHE A 355 10.55 3.82 -18.25
C PHE A 355 10.82 4.41 -16.86
N PHE A 356 11.51 3.67 -15.99
CA PHE A 356 11.92 4.18 -14.69
C PHE A 356 13.10 5.16 -14.83
N PRO A 357 13.04 6.36 -14.23
CA PRO A 357 14.04 7.40 -14.47
C PRO A 357 15.31 7.18 -13.62
N TRP A 358 16.10 6.17 -13.97
CA TRP A 358 17.37 5.83 -13.29
C TRP A 358 18.33 7.01 -13.19
N GLU A 359 18.42 7.83 -14.24
CA GLU A 359 19.28 9.03 -14.24
C GLU A 359 18.83 10.09 -13.23
N GLU A 360 17.52 10.28 -13.05
CA GLU A 360 16.99 11.20 -12.04
C GLU A 360 17.33 10.70 -10.63
N LEU A 361 17.21 9.38 -10.41
CA LEU A 361 17.54 8.75 -9.14
C LEU A 361 19.04 8.91 -8.81
N ALA A 362 19.92 8.69 -9.79
CA ALA A 362 21.36 8.88 -9.64
C ALA A 362 21.75 10.35 -9.45
N ARG A 363 21.12 11.30 -10.14
CA ARG A 363 21.32 12.74 -9.91
C ARG A 363 20.96 13.16 -8.48
N ARG A 364 20.12 12.38 -7.78
CA ARG A 364 19.79 12.56 -6.36
C ARG A 364 20.72 11.82 -5.39
N GLY A 365 21.72 11.13 -5.92
CA GLY A 365 22.77 10.44 -5.18
C GLY A 365 22.41 8.99 -4.82
N VAL A 366 21.61 8.31 -5.64
CA VAL A 366 21.19 6.92 -5.43
C VAL A 366 21.46 6.09 -6.67
N GLY A 367 22.23 5.02 -6.53
CA GLY A 367 22.55 4.10 -7.62
C GLY A 367 23.65 4.60 -8.55
N ARG A 368 23.87 3.85 -9.64
CA ARG A 368 24.83 4.18 -10.70
C ARG A 368 24.08 4.53 -11.99
N VAL A 369 24.72 5.36 -12.80
CA VAL A 369 24.38 5.57 -14.22
C VAL A 369 25.61 5.24 -15.06
N ALA A 370 25.40 4.78 -16.28
CA ALA A 370 26.48 4.72 -17.24
C ALA A 370 26.71 6.13 -17.81
N ASP A 371 27.96 6.57 -17.89
CA ASP A 371 28.30 7.81 -18.60
C ASP A 371 27.87 7.71 -20.06
N GLU A 372 27.20 8.75 -20.57
CA GLU A 372 26.94 8.89 -22.00
C GLU A 372 28.26 8.97 -22.74
N ASN A 373 28.54 8.01 -23.61
CA ASN A 373 29.67 8.08 -24.51
C ASN A 373 29.26 7.54 -25.89
N PRO A 374 29.37 8.33 -26.97
CA PRO A 374 29.09 7.84 -28.31
C PRO A 374 30.07 6.72 -28.62
N GLY A 375 29.57 5.48 -28.63
CA GLY A 375 30.33 4.26 -28.88
C GLY A 375 30.78 4.15 -30.34
N ALA A 376 31.66 5.05 -30.77
CA ALA A 376 32.17 5.07 -32.13
C ALA A 376 33.22 3.96 -32.32
N GLY A 377 32.80 2.80 -32.81
CA GLY A 377 33.69 1.84 -33.48
C GLY A 377 33.80 0.43 -32.89
N ALA A 378 33.12 0.10 -31.78
CA ALA A 378 33.12 -1.27 -31.26
C ALA A 378 32.17 -2.18 -32.06
N THR A 379 32.65 -3.36 -32.45
CA THR A 379 31.83 -4.37 -33.15
C THR A 379 30.70 -4.85 -32.24
N THR A 380 29.46 -4.77 -32.74
CA THR A 380 28.28 -5.39 -32.11
C THR A 380 28.42 -6.91 -32.09
N VAL A 381 28.05 -7.53 -30.97
CA VAL A 381 27.83 -8.97 -30.86
C VAL A 381 26.39 -9.25 -30.47
N SER A 382 25.82 -10.33 -31.02
CA SER A 382 24.40 -10.68 -30.91
C SER A 382 24.17 -12.18 -30.98
N LEU A 383 22.93 -12.63 -30.79
CA LEU A 383 22.54 -14.05 -30.74
C LEU A 383 23.19 -14.88 -31.86
N GLY A 384 23.89 -15.94 -31.48
CA GLY A 384 24.58 -16.86 -32.39
C GLY A 384 26.05 -16.51 -32.68
N ASP A 385 26.51 -15.30 -32.35
CA ASP A 385 27.93 -14.96 -32.42
C ASP A 385 28.74 -15.76 -31.40
N ALA A 386 30.02 -16.03 -31.69
CA ALA A 386 30.91 -16.75 -30.79
C ALA A 386 32.34 -16.20 -30.81
N GLY A 387 33.11 -16.51 -29.78
CA GLY A 387 34.54 -16.23 -29.68
C GLY A 387 34.90 -15.23 -28.58
N ALA A 388 36.13 -14.73 -28.64
CA ALA A 388 36.74 -13.97 -27.55
C ALA A 388 35.96 -12.70 -27.15
N LYS A 389 35.29 -12.03 -28.10
CA LYS A 389 34.48 -10.83 -27.81
C LYS A 389 33.26 -11.16 -26.95
N VAL A 390 32.57 -12.26 -27.26
CA VAL A 390 31.42 -12.74 -26.48
C VAL A 390 31.88 -13.22 -25.11
N ALA A 391 32.96 -14.01 -25.07
CA ALA A 391 33.52 -14.48 -23.81
C ALA A 391 33.98 -13.31 -22.90
N SER A 392 34.47 -12.20 -23.47
CA SER A 392 34.78 -10.99 -22.71
C SER A 392 33.51 -10.35 -22.16
N LEU A 393 32.50 -10.13 -23.01
CA LEU A 393 31.22 -9.54 -22.57
C LEU A 393 30.57 -10.34 -21.43
N GLN A 394 30.51 -11.66 -21.55
CA GLN A 394 29.95 -12.52 -20.50
C GLN A 394 30.73 -12.42 -19.20
N ARG A 395 32.06 -12.37 -19.28
CA ARG A 395 32.92 -12.16 -18.10
C ARG A 395 32.67 -10.78 -17.48
N ASP A 396 32.52 -9.76 -18.30
CA ASP A 396 32.30 -8.37 -17.86
C ASP A 396 30.93 -8.23 -17.19
N LEU A 397 29.88 -8.85 -17.75
CA LEU A 397 28.54 -8.92 -17.14
C LEU A 397 28.57 -9.67 -15.80
N ALA A 398 29.26 -10.81 -15.75
CA ALA A 398 29.42 -11.59 -14.54
C ALA A 398 30.23 -10.85 -13.46
N ALA A 399 31.28 -10.12 -13.87
CA ALA A 399 32.09 -9.29 -12.97
C ALA A 399 31.29 -8.13 -12.39
N TYR A 400 30.36 -7.56 -13.16
CA TYR A 400 29.48 -6.50 -12.66
C TYR A 400 28.43 -7.03 -11.68
N GLY A 401 27.88 -8.22 -11.94
CA GLY A 401 27.02 -8.93 -10.99
C GLY A 401 25.97 -9.84 -11.60
N TYR A 402 25.77 -9.81 -12.92
CA TYR A 402 24.75 -10.64 -13.59
C TYR A 402 25.10 -12.13 -13.52
N GLY A 403 24.06 -12.97 -13.41
CA GLY A 403 24.20 -14.43 -13.45
C GLY A 403 24.39 -14.93 -14.88
N VAL A 404 25.58 -14.76 -15.44
CA VAL A 404 25.93 -15.16 -16.81
C VAL A 404 27.11 -16.12 -16.80
N GLU A 405 26.94 -17.28 -17.41
CA GLU A 405 28.04 -18.23 -17.63
C GLU A 405 28.87 -17.82 -18.85
N GLN A 406 30.19 -17.99 -18.75
CA GLN A 406 31.12 -17.65 -19.82
C GLN A 406 31.23 -18.79 -20.85
N THR A 407 30.18 -19.00 -21.65
CA THR A 407 30.12 -20.05 -22.67
C THR A 407 30.95 -19.73 -23.92
N GLY A 408 31.25 -18.45 -24.15
CA GLY A 408 31.89 -17.95 -25.36
C GLY A 408 30.98 -17.91 -26.59
N VAL A 409 29.69 -18.23 -26.43
CA VAL A 409 28.64 -18.16 -27.44
C VAL A 409 27.56 -17.21 -26.95
N TYR A 410 27.09 -16.31 -27.82
CA TYR A 410 26.08 -15.32 -27.46
C TYR A 410 24.74 -16.05 -27.49
N ASP A 411 24.42 -16.65 -26.35
CA ASP A 411 23.28 -17.52 -26.13
C ASP A 411 22.10 -16.76 -25.50
N ALA A 412 21.02 -17.47 -25.20
CA ALA A 412 19.81 -16.86 -24.64
C ALA A 412 20.04 -16.18 -23.29
N GLN A 413 20.87 -16.75 -22.40
CA GLN A 413 21.20 -16.09 -21.12
C GLN A 413 21.92 -14.76 -21.35
N THR A 414 22.81 -14.71 -22.34
CA THR A 414 23.56 -13.49 -22.67
C THR A 414 22.61 -12.42 -23.23
N VAL A 415 21.68 -12.78 -24.12
CA VAL A 415 20.63 -11.87 -24.59
C VAL A 415 19.86 -11.28 -23.41
N LEU A 416 19.34 -12.13 -22.52
CA LEU A 416 18.51 -11.70 -21.40
C LEU A 416 19.26 -10.79 -20.42
N ALA A 417 20.53 -11.10 -20.12
CA ALA A 417 21.36 -10.25 -19.27
C ALA A 417 21.67 -8.90 -19.93
N VAL A 418 21.94 -8.89 -21.25
CA VAL A 418 22.16 -7.64 -21.99
C VAL A 418 20.90 -6.79 -22.04
N GLU A 419 19.72 -7.37 -22.26
CA GLU A 419 18.47 -6.61 -22.19
C GLU A 419 18.23 -6.04 -20.80
N ALA A 420 18.46 -6.81 -19.74
CA ALA A 420 18.33 -6.32 -18.36
C ALA A 420 19.28 -5.14 -18.09
N PHE A 421 20.54 -5.28 -18.49
CA PHE A 421 21.54 -4.21 -18.41
C PHE A 421 21.11 -2.96 -19.19
N GLN A 422 20.61 -3.12 -20.42
CA GLN A 422 20.13 -2.01 -21.23
C GLN A 422 18.93 -1.31 -20.59
N ARG A 423 17.96 -2.05 -20.01
CA ARG A 423 16.81 -1.43 -19.31
C ARG A 423 17.23 -0.49 -18.18
N HIS A 424 18.33 -0.81 -17.48
CA HIS A 424 18.84 0.01 -16.39
C HIS A 424 19.75 1.14 -16.89
N PHE A 425 20.76 0.81 -17.71
CA PHE A 425 21.87 1.72 -18.02
C PHE A 425 21.84 2.31 -19.42
N ARG A 426 20.97 1.84 -20.32
CA ARG A 426 20.78 2.35 -21.68
C ARG A 426 19.31 2.21 -22.15
N PRO A 427 18.36 2.86 -21.45
CA PRO A 427 16.93 2.64 -21.68
C PRO A 427 16.46 3.07 -23.08
N ALA A 428 17.22 3.92 -23.78
CA ALA A 428 16.90 4.37 -25.13
C ALA A 428 16.90 3.25 -26.19
N ASN A 429 17.62 2.13 -25.95
CA ASN A 429 17.61 0.97 -26.86
C ASN A 429 17.83 -0.35 -26.11
N VAL A 430 16.74 -1.07 -25.90
CA VAL A 430 16.70 -2.39 -25.25
C VAL A 430 16.41 -3.46 -26.32
N ASP A 431 17.45 -3.91 -27.01
CA ASP A 431 17.36 -4.85 -28.13
C ASP A 431 18.07 -6.18 -27.88
N GLY A 432 18.74 -6.33 -26.72
CA GLY A 432 19.49 -7.53 -26.37
C GLY A 432 20.70 -7.76 -27.27
N ARG A 433 21.17 -6.73 -27.98
CA ARG A 433 22.39 -6.75 -28.80
C ARG A 433 23.45 -5.91 -28.11
N ALA A 434 24.63 -6.49 -27.87
CA ALA A 434 25.72 -5.75 -27.23
C ALA A 434 26.49 -4.95 -28.29
N ASP A 435 25.94 -3.80 -28.65
CA ASP A 435 26.59 -2.79 -29.48
C ASP A 435 27.71 -2.04 -28.74
N GLY A 436 28.34 -1.09 -29.44
CA GLY A 436 29.47 -0.35 -28.87
C GLY A 436 29.10 0.47 -27.64
N GLU A 437 27.94 1.10 -27.63
CA GLU A 437 27.44 1.88 -26.48
C GLU A 437 27.20 0.98 -25.27
N THR A 438 26.50 -0.15 -25.45
CA THR A 438 26.23 -1.11 -24.37
C THR A 438 27.53 -1.62 -23.74
N ARG A 439 28.53 -1.94 -24.58
CA ARG A 439 29.81 -2.46 -24.10
C ARG A 439 30.68 -1.40 -23.41
N VAL A 440 30.67 -0.16 -23.89
CA VAL A 440 31.37 0.96 -23.25
C VAL A 440 30.71 1.30 -21.91
N ALA A 441 29.37 1.34 -21.86
CA ALA A 441 28.62 1.56 -20.62
C ALA A 441 29.01 0.53 -19.54
N LEU A 442 29.04 -0.76 -19.90
CA LEU A 442 29.45 -1.83 -18.99
C LEU A 442 30.91 -1.67 -18.53
N ALA A 443 31.83 -1.37 -19.45
CA ALA A 443 33.23 -1.16 -19.12
C ALA A 443 33.44 0.04 -18.17
N ASN A 444 32.72 1.14 -18.38
CA ASN A 444 32.77 2.32 -17.51
C ASN A 444 32.27 1.98 -16.10
N LEU A 445 31.13 1.28 -16.01
CA LEU A 445 30.58 0.84 -14.73
C LEU A 445 31.54 -0.11 -13.99
N LEU A 446 32.18 -1.05 -14.69
CA LEU A 446 33.21 -1.93 -14.12
C LEU A 446 34.41 -1.14 -13.57
N ALA A 447 34.82 -0.07 -14.25
CA ALA A 447 35.92 0.77 -13.77
C ALA A 447 35.60 1.48 -12.44
N THR A 448 34.31 1.69 -12.13
CA THR A 448 33.86 2.28 -10.85
C THR A 448 33.79 1.27 -9.70
N LEU A 449 33.84 -0.04 -9.99
CA LEU A 449 33.82 -1.08 -8.95
C LEU A 449 35.12 -1.05 -8.15
N GLY A 450 35.07 -0.50 -6.93
CA GLY A 450 36.22 -0.36 -6.05
C GLY A 450 36.55 1.09 -5.65
N GLU A 451 35.94 2.08 -6.30
CA GLU A 451 35.95 3.46 -5.83
C GLU A 451 35.00 3.57 -4.63
N ARG A 452 35.56 3.47 -3.41
CA ARG A 452 34.81 3.77 -2.18
C ARG A 452 34.61 5.29 -2.10
N VAL A 453 33.37 5.76 -2.27
CA VAL A 453 32.97 7.15 -1.96
C VAL A 453 32.81 7.32 -0.46
#